data_AF-A0A399NT00-F1
#
_entry.id   AF-A0A399NT00-F1
#
_cell.length_a   1.000
_cell.length_b   1.000
_cell.length_c   1.000
_cell.angle_alpha   90.00
_cell.angle_beta   90.00
_cell.angle_gamma   90.00
#
_symmetry.space_group_name_H-M   'P 1'
#
loop_
_entity.id
_entity.type
_entity.pdbx_description
1 polymer ?
#
loop_
_entity_poly.entity_id
_entity_poly.type
_entity_poly.pdbx_seq_one_letter_code
_entity_poly.pdbx_strand_id
1 'polypeptide(L)'
;SPPRAGWERGADVSAASLRAAARAGIDEVATAVPSGIGEQIVSRVRGEVWGRPVEGAPDVVAGGAFAAYSLGFLGPDPVPDAAPDDDEAPVAVFRTGPWTRLTTARGHVLVRRL
;
A
#
# COMPACT_ATOMS: atom_id res chain seq x y z
N SER A 1 -13.24 -14.18 1.87
CA SER A 1 -11.91 -14.49 1.30
C SER A 1 -11.74 -13.76 -0.03
N PRO A 2 -10.51 -13.53 -0.52
CA PRO A 2 -10.30 -12.92 -1.84
C PRO A 2 -10.81 -13.81 -2.97
N PRO A 3 -11.40 -13.25 -4.05
CA PRO A 3 -11.85 -14.03 -5.20
C PRO A 3 -10.70 -14.66 -5.98
N ARG A 4 -10.94 -15.85 -6.56
CA ARG A 4 -9.96 -16.55 -7.39
C ARG A 4 -9.97 -16.12 -8.86
N ALA A 5 -11.05 -15.48 -9.32
CA ALA A 5 -11.27 -15.08 -10.70
C ALA A 5 -12.04 -13.75 -10.77
N GLY A 6 -12.24 -13.22 -11.97
CA GLY A 6 -12.93 -11.95 -12.19
C GLY A 6 -12.09 -10.73 -11.85
N TRP A 7 -10.76 -10.86 -11.94
CA TRP A 7 -9.82 -9.76 -11.74
C TRP A 7 -9.66 -8.95 -13.02
N GLU A 8 -9.95 -7.66 -12.94
CA GLU A 8 -9.81 -6.70 -14.03
C GLU A 8 -8.54 -5.86 -13.83
N ARG A 9 -7.74 -5.69 -14.89
CA ARG A 9 -6.51 -4.88 -14.86
C ARG A 9 -6.88 -3.39 -14.84
N GLY A 10 -6.36 -2.66 -13.87
CA GLY A 10 -6.46 -1.20 -13.78
C GLY A 10 -5.21 -0.49 -14.29
N ALA A 11 -5.12 0.81 -14.02
CA ALA A 11 -3.89 1.56 -14.22
C ALA A 11 -2.83 1.09 -13.23
N ASP A 12 -1.59 0.99 -13.71
CA ASP A 12 -0.47 0.66 -12.85
C ASP A 12 -0.12 1.84 -11.94
N VAL A 13 0.51 1.55 -10.81
CA VAL A 13 0.97 2.55 -9.83
C VAL A 13 2.47 2.44 -9.66
N SER A 14 3.16 3.57 -9.50
CA SER A 14 4.61 3.54 -9.26
C SER A 14 4.91 2.94 -7.87
N ALA A 15 6.01 2.19 -7.77
CA ALA A 15 6.47 1.71 -6.47
C ALA A 15 6.84 2.87 -5.55
N ALA A 16 7.40 3.97 -6.09
CA ALA A 16 7.67 5.20 -5.35
C ALA A 16 6.43 5.78 -4.65
N SER A 17 5.29 5.91 -5.34
CA SER A 17 4.04 6.40 -4.74
C SER A 17 3.55 5.49 -3.62
N LEU A 18 3.68 4.17 -3.77
CA LEU A 18 3.32 3.22 -2.72
C LEU A 18 4.26 3.30 -1.51
N ARG A 19 5.57 3.45 -1.71
CA ARG A 19 6.51 3.65 -0.60
C ARG A 19 6.21 4.94 0.16
N ALA A 20 5.92 6.03 -0.56
CA ALA A 20 5.56 7.31 0.04
C ALA A 20 4.29 7.19 0.90
N ALA A 21 3.23 6.56 0.37
CA ALA A 21 2.00 6.33 1.12
C ALA A 21 2.20 5.43 2.35
N ALA A 22 3.02 4.38 2.21
CA ALA A 22 3.35 3.49 3.33
C ALA A 22 4.07 4.25 4.46
N ARG A 23 5.09 5.05 4.13
CA ARG A 23 5.86 5.86 5.09
C ARG A 23 4.99 6.89 5.78
N ALA A 24 4.23 7.67 5.02
CA ALA A 24 3.32 8.67 5.56
C ALA A 24 2.32 8.05 6.57
N GLY A 25 1.75 6.89 6.25
CA GLY A 25 0.86 6.20 7.17
C GLY A 25 1.57 5.63 8.40
N ILE A 26 2.82 5.15 8.28
CA ILE A 26 3.60 4.66 9.42
C ILE A 26 3.85 5.81 10.40
N ASP A 27 4.30 6.95 9.88
CA ASP A 27 4.61 8.13 10.68
C ASP A 27 3.35 8.70 11.36
N GLU A 28 2.22 8.71 10.63
CA GLU A 28 0.94 9.15 11.18
C GLU A 28 0.44 8.23 12.30
N VAL A 29 0.46 6.90 12.10
CA VAL A 29 0.09 5.95 13.16
C VAL A 29 1.02 6.08 14.37
N ALA A 30 2.33 6.22 14.14
CA ALA A 30 3.31 6.39 15.21
C ALA A 30 3.07 7.67 16.03
N THR A 31 2.65 8.75 15.36
CA THR A 31 2.36 10.04 15.99
C THR A 31 1.00 10.04 16.72
N ALA A 32 -0.02 9.41 16.12
CA ALA A 32 -1.39 9.44 16.61
C ALA A 32 -1.67 8.45 17.76
N VAL A 33 -0.78 7.47 17.99
CA VAL A 33 -0.94 6.46 19.03
C VAL A 33 0.10 6.63 20.15
N PRO A 34 -0.17 7.47 21.17
CA PRO A 34 0.60 7.53 22.40
C PRO A 34 0.69 6.17 23.11
N SER A 35 1.76 5.98 23.88
CA SER A 35 1.89 4.82 24.77
C SER A 35 0.80 4.85 25.85
N GLY A 36 0.14 3.71 26.08
CA GLY A 36 -0.90 3.55 27.10
C GLY A 36 -2.36 3.71 26.63
N ILE A 37 -2.60 3.86 25.32
CA ILE A 37 -3.96 3.88 24.75
C ILE A 37 -4.51 2.45 24.54
N GLY A 38 -5.82 2.27 24.79
CA GLY A 38 -6.52 1.00 24.59
C GLY A 38 -6.65 0.57 23.13
N GLU A 39 -6.69 -0.74 22.90
CA GLU A 39 -6.70 -1.39 21.57
C GLU A 39 -7.77 -0.86 20.60
N GLN A 40 -8.95 -0.47 21.10
CA GLN A 40 -10.04 0.06 20.29
C GLN A 40 -9.67 1.35 19.56
N ILE A 41 -8.95 2.26 20.23
CA ILE A 41 -8.53 3.53 19.65
C ILE A 41 -7.43 3.28 18.61
N VAL A 42 -6.49 2.37 18.89
CA VAL A 42 -5.45 1.96 17.94
C VAL A 42 -6.06 1.37 16.67
N SER A 43 -7.05 0.50 16.82
CA SER A 43 -7.75 -0.12 15.69
C SER A 43 -8.45 0.93 14.83
N ARG A 44 -9.12 1.91 15.46
CA ARG A 44 -9.76 3.03 14.75
C ARG A 44 -8.76 3.86 13.95
N VAL A 45 -7.68 4.33 14.60
CA VAL A 45 -6.65 5.14 13.94
C VAL A 45 -6.04 4.40 12.76
N ARG A 46 -5.70 3.12 12.93
CA ARG A 46 -5.20 2.28 11.83
C ARG A 46 -6.23 2.11 10.72
N GLY A 47 -7.50 1.91 11.05
CA GLY A 47 -8.58 1.83 10.06
C GLY A 47 -8.69 3.10 9.22
N GLU A 48 -8.66 4.26 9.86
CA GLU A 48 -8.69 5.58 9.19
C GLU A 48 -7.43 5.79 8.32
N VAL A 49 -6.24 5.56 8.87
CA VAL A 49 -4.97 5.77 8.15
C VAL A 49 -4.83 4.82 6.96
N TRP A 50 -5.04 3.53 7.17
CA TRP A 50 -4.82 2.50 6.16
C TRP A 50 -5.96 2.36 5.16
N GLY A 51 -7.15 2.88 5.47
CA GLY A 51 -8.31 2.90 4.58
C GLY A 51 -8.24 4.00 3.51
N ARG A 52 -7.38 5.02 3.67
CA ARG A 52 -7.28 6.13 2.71
C ARG A 52 -6.74 5.67 1.35
N PRO A 53 -7.23 6.25 0.24
CA PRO A 53 -6.67 6.00 -1.08
C PRO A 53 -5.24 6.56 -1.19
N VAL A 54 -4.41 5.89 -1.98
CA VAL A 54 -3.09 6.38 -2.37
C VAL A 54 -3.27 7.52 -3.37
N GLU A 55 -2.49 8.58 -3.22
CA GLU A 55 -2.50 9.72 -4.14
C GLU A 55 -2.18 9.28 -5.57
N GLY A 56 -3.01 9.71 -6.54
CA GLY A 56 -2.90 9.28 -7.93
C GLY A 56 -3.38 7.84 -8.21
N ALA A 57 -3.76 7.07 -7.19
CA ALA A 57 -4.23 5.69 -7.32
C ALA A 57 -5.47 5.44 -6.41
N PRO A 58 -6.65 5.99 -6.76
CA PRO A 58 -7.85 5.96 -5.91
C PRO A 58 -8.37 4.55 -5.61
N ASP A 59 -7.97 3.57 -6.42
CA ASP A 59 -8.32 2.16 -6.27
C ASP A 59 -7.39 1.37 -5.34
N VAL A 60 -6.32 1.99 -4.87
CA VAL A 60 -5.34 1.39 -3.97
C VAL A 60 -5.44 2.09 -2.63
N VAL A 61 -5.68 1.34 -1.55
CA VAL A 61 -5.68 1.88 -0.20
C VAL A 61 -4.28 1.82 0.42
N ALA A 62 -3.97 2.75 1.31
CA ALA A 62 -2.68 2.87 1.98
C ALA A 62 -2.27 1.58 2.71
N GLY A 63 -3.22 0.81 3.24
CA GLY A 63 -2.94 -0.52 3.83
C GLY A 63 -2.35 -1.52 2.85
N GLY A 64 -2.73 -1.46 1.56
CA GLY A 64 -2.12 -2.27 0.50
C GLY A 64 -0.69 -1.85 0.22
N ALA A 65 -0.43 -0.54 0.20
CA ALA A 65 0.91 0.03 0.06
C ALA A 65 1.82 -0.35 1.24
N PHE A 66 1.31 -0.21 2.46
CA PHE A 66 1.99 -0.62 3.69
C PHE A 66 2.39 -2.10 3.67
N ALA A 67 1.45 -3.00 3.35
CA ALA A 67 1.75 -4.43 3.26
C ALA A 67 2.82 -4.74 2.19
N ALA A 68 2.72 -4.13 1.00
CA ALA A 68 3.69 -4.35 -0.06
C ALA A 68 5.09 -3.83 0.32
N TYR A 69 5.15 -2.70 1.01
CA TYR A 69 6.38 -2.13 1.56
C TYR A 69 6.99 -3.01 2.64
N SER A 70 6.24 -3.38 3.67
CA SER A 70 6.74 -4.19 4.79
C SER A 70 7.18 -5.60 4.39
N LEU A 71 6.60 -6.15 3.31
CA LEU A 71 7.01 -7.44 2.74
C LEU A 71 8.20 -7.32 1.77
N GLY A 72 8.68 -6.10 1.47
CA GLY A 72 9.78 -5.85 0.53
C GLY A 72 9.40 -6.04 -0.94
N PHE A 73 8.11 -6.12 -1.28
CA PHE A 73 7.66 -6.37 -2.65
C PHE A 73 7.90 -5.19 -3.59
N LEU A 74 8.01 -3.99 -3.03
CA LEU A 74 8.31 -2.76 -3.77
C LEU A 74 9.78 -2.65 -4.15
N GLY A 75 10.67 -3.49 -3.60
CA GLY A 75 12.12 -3.35 -3.77
C GLY A 75 12.74 -2.38 -2.78
N PRO A 76 14.08 -2.20 -2.84
CA PRO A 76 14.79 -1.31 -1.92
C PRO A 76 14.30 0.13 -2.07
N ASP A 77 14.45 0.93 -1.02
CA ASP A 77 14.29 2.38 -1.17
C ASP A 77 15.35 2.93 -2.11
N PRO A 78 15.00 3.91 -2.96
CA PRO A 78 15.99 4.61 -3.78
C PRO A 78 17.01 5.28 -2.86
N VAL A 79 18.29 5.14 -3.22
CA VAL A 79 19.39 5.79 -2.50
C VAL A 79 19.34 7.30 -2.81
N PRO A 80 19.44 8.18 -1.80
CA PRO A 80 19.54 9.62 -2.04
C PRO A 80 20.67 9.94 -3.02
N ASP A 81 20.41 10.83 -3.96
CA ASP A 81 21.38 11.28 -5.00
C ASP A 81 21.85 10.20 -5.99
N ALA A 82 21.31 8.98 -5.93
CA ALA A 82 21.47 8.02 -7.01
C ALA A 82 20.64 8.44 -8.23
N ALA A 83 21.15 8.13 -9.42
CA ALA A 83 20.36 8.23 -10.63
C ALA A 83 19.05 7.42 -10.47
N PRO A 84 17.92 7.87 -11.06
CA PRO A 84 16.69 7.10 -11.07
C PRO A 84 16.98 5.67 -11.51
N ASP A 85 16.42 4.70 -10.78
CA ASP A 85 16.48 3.31 -11.23
C ASP A 85 15.51 3.18 -12.41
N ASP A 86 16.01 3.36 -13.63
CA ASP A 86 15.24 3.25 -14.87
C ASP A 86 14.58 1.86 -15.01
N ASP A 87 15.06 0.86 -14.26
CA ASP A 87 14.51 -0.49 -14.19
C ASP A 87 13.43 -0.68 -13.10
N GLU A 88 13.01 0.38 -12.40
CA GLU A 88 11.93 0.29 -11.42
C GLU A 88 10.59 -0.03 -12.09
N ALA A 89 10.25 -1.32 -12.09
CA ALA A 89 9.01 -1.80 -12.69
C ALA A 89 7.76 -1.26 -11.95
N PRO A 90 6.75 -0.79 -12.70
CA PRO A 90 5.50 -0.34 -12.09
C PRO A 90 4.75 -1.51 -11.43
N VAL A 91 3.91 -1.19 -10.44
CA VAL A 91 3.09 -2.16 -9.72
C VAL A 91 1.77 -2.34 -10.43
N ALA A 92 1.51 -3.56 -10.89
CA ALA A 92 0.28 -3.88 -11.60
C ALA A 92 -0.89 -3.97 -10.62
N VAL A 93 -1.97 -3.24 -10.92
CA VAL A 93 -3.19 -3.18 -10.11
C VAL A 93 -4.30 -3.99 -10.77
N PHE A 94 -4.96 -4.85 -9.98
CA PHE A 94 -6.15 -5.56 -10.40
C PHE A 94 -7.29 -5.36 -9.40
N ARG A 95 -8.53 -5.41 -9.88
CA ARG A 95 -9.73 -5.22 -9.05
C ARG A 95 -10.74 -6.32 -9.26
N THR A 96 -11.48 -6.63 -8.20
CA THR A 96 -12.69 -7.46 -8.25
C THR A 96 -13.59 -7.14 -7.05
N GLY A 97 -14.73 -6.51 -7.31
CA GLY A 97 -15.59 -5.97 -6.25
C GLY A 97 -14.81 -5.08 -5.25
N PRO A 98 -14.86 -5.38 -3.94
CA PRO A 98 -14.14 -4.59 -2.93
C PRO A 98 -12.65 -4.91 -2.85
N TRP A 99 -12.14 -5.88 -3.62
CA TRP A 99 -10.76 -6.31 -3.53
C TRP A 99 -9.88 -5.60 -4.56
N THR A 100 -8.68 -5.22 -4.11
CA THR A 100 -7.59 -4.75 -4.94
C THR A 100 -6.40 -5.70 -4.77
N ARG A 101 -5.75 -6.07 -5.88
CA ARG A 101 -4.51 -6.85 -5.89
C ARG A 101 -3.39 -6.01 -6.49
N LEU A 102 -2.34 -5.82 -5.70
CA LEU A 102 -1.06 -5.27 -6.14
C LEU A 102 -0.15 -6.44 -6.53
N THR A 103 0.48 -6.35 -7.69
CA THR A 103 1.37 -7.39 -8.23
C THR A 103 2.70 -6.78 -8.63
N THR A 104 3.78 -7.34 -8.10
CA THR A 104 5.16 -7.02 -8.48
C THR A 104 5.90 -8.31 -8.86
N ALA A 105 7.13 -8.19 -9.34
CA ALA A 105 8.00 -9.34 -9.57
C ALA A 105 8.35 -10.12 -8.28
N ARG A 106 8.20 -9.50 -7.10
CA ARG A 106 8.58 -10.05 -5.79
C ARG A 106 7.40 -10.67 -5.03
N GLY A 107 6.16 -10.44 -5.47
CA GLY A 107 4.98 -11.01 -4.83
C GLY A 107 3.69 -10.23 -5.09
N HIS A 108 2.66 -10.58 -4.32
CA HIS A 108 1.32 -9.98 -4.45
C HIS A 108 0.74 -9.64 -3.09
N VAL A 109 0.04 -8.51 -3.03
CA VAL A 109 -0.79 -8.10 -1.89
C VAL A 109 -2.23 -8.03 -2.34
N LEU A 110 -3.13 -8.67 -1.60
CA LEU A 110 -4.57 -8.58 -1.81
C LEU A 110 -5.17 -7.86 -0.61
N VAL A 111 -5.79 -6.72 -0.85
CA VAL A 111 -6.39 -5.89 0.20
C VAL A 111 -7.85 -5.64 -0.13
N ARG A 112 -8.68 -5.60 0.91
CA ARG A 112 -10.08 -5.20 0.79
C ARG A 112 -10.17 -3.70 1.06
N ARG A 113 -10.78 -2.97 0.13
CA ARG A 113 -11.17 -1.57 0.31
C ARG A 113 -12.37 -1.56 1.28
N LEU A 114 -12.23 -0.82 2.37
CA LEU A 114 -13.28 -0.66 3.40
C LEU A 114 -14.20 0.51 3.03
#